data_AF-A0A8D2LDP3-F1
#
_entry.id   AF-A0A8D2LDP3-F1
#
_cell.length_a   1.000
_cell.length_b   1.000
_cell.length_c   1.000
_cell.angle_alpha   90.00
_cell.angle_beta   90.00
_cell.angle_gamma   90.00
#
_symmetry.space_group_name_H-M   'P 1'
#
loop_
_entity.id
_entity.type
_entity.pdbx_description
1 polymer ?
#
loop_
_entity_poly.entity_id
_entity_poly.type
_entity_poly.pdbx_seq_one_letter_code
_entity_poly.pdbx_strand_id
1 'polypeptide(L)'
;REAQVHLARTKHKLLETIWPYVFFLLITEGDRKAFYENSQWNIKKNKESILRLRQENKKLHQKLADLLAGEEKVIKAAFHEHPAEQGSVKNKTGEGAIQVISHRLCEKINQLNNLKHQVEMRKRRLEELQLQYSTRAQEINDMHALEEGNIETAKTLRTLENRLEKARFKTEEAERITTMYQKLKEHMQEQSLHFQNKLDALESEILRLRHELSELEIVNADAQHARDTAREQLLSQEETIYKERKIRDKKLKDLKKLTEDKRAQNERAERRVDVVACFAAQEETFKQLDEMRSENEESLLRLREEKDALQRELEHTKYSGEARKVGAQNLMKELQDHLQKEEKRRDVTQAELDKVNRVLLSAKAGVEHLSSKLQHIKLVSAHFYMCESEDSRFASTALDEKTNDYVLDLLSQAEEKLLYLLESLKDRDKKELLRRIEEVEVRAKPFSLMTMKQHRLFGLFTDEEDSGEDDADVVTRAALKRQSQQIIEAKTKRRNRYRKKDGKLHPM
;
A
#
# COMPACT_ATOMS: atom_id res chain seq x y z
N ARG A 1 -126.29 98.35 -125.23
CA ARG A 1 -126.52 96.87 -125.20
C ARG A 1 -125.21 96.06 -125.26
N GLU A 2 -124.11 96.59 -125.79
CA GLU A 2 -122.80 95.88 -125.80
C GLU A 2 -122.11 95.77 -124.41
N ALA A 3 -122.39 96.66 -123.46
CA ALA A 3 -121.79 96.61 -122.12
C ALA A 3 -122.27 95.44 -121.23
N GLN A 4 -123.48 94.92 -121.43
CA GLN A 4 -124.04 93.84 -120.60
C GLN A 4 -123.55 92.44 -121.00
N VAL A 5 -123.25 92.22 -122.28
CA VAL A 5 -122.71 90.94 -122.77
C VAL A 5 -121.25 90.75 -122.31
N HIS A 6 -120.48 91.83 -122.20
CA HIS A 6 -119.12 91.79 -121.65
C HIS A 6 -119.09 91.49 -120.15
N LEU A 7 -120.12 91.92 -119.38
CA LEU A 7 -120.20 91.68 -117.94
C LEU A 7 -120.62 90.24 -117.58
N ALA A 8 -121.47 89.61 -118.38
CA ALA A 8 -121.88 88.22 -118.16
C ALA A 8 -120.73 87.23 -118.50
N ARG A 9 -119.98 87.50 -119.58
CA ARG A 9 -118.82 86.68 -119.97
C ARG A 9 -117.65 86.82 -118.99
N THR A 10 -117.49 87.97 -118.36
CA THR A 10 -116.50 88.19 -117.29
C THR A 10 -116.91 87.54 -115.98
N LYS A 11 -118.20 87.56 -115.61
CA LYS A 11 -118.69 86.84 -114.41
C LYS A 11 -118.56 85.32 -114.49
N HIS A 12 -118.88 84.70 -115.63
CA HIS A 12 -118.72 83.24 -115.77
C HIS A 12 -117.25 82.82 -115.78
N LYS A 13 -116.37 83.60 -116.44
CA LYS A 13 -114.92 83.38 -116.37
C LYS A 13 -114.38 83.57 -114.96
N LEU A 14 -114.90 84.53 -114.19
CA LEU A 14 -114.54 84.72 -112.77
C LEU A 14 -115.01 83.55 -111.89
N LEU A 15 -116.18 82.98 -112.14
CA LEU A 15 -116.68 81.84 -111.37
C LEU A 15 -115.93 80.53 -111.69
N GLU A 16 -115.55 80.29 -112.95
CA GLU A 16 -114.64 79.19 -113.30
C GLU A 16 -113.23 79.37 -112.74
N THR A 17 -112.74 80.60 -112.64
CA THR A 17 -111.42 80.85 -112.03
C THR A 17 -111.44 80.81 -110.51
N ILE A 18 -112.55 81.12 -109.83
CA ILE A 18 -112.60 81.22 -108.36
C ILE A 18 -112.95 79.87 -107.69
N TRP A 19 -113.81 79.04 -108.28
CA TRP A 19 -114.24 77.77 -107.64
C TRP A 19 -113.08 76.81 -107.29
N PRO A 20 -112.03 76.65 -108.11
CA PRO A 20 -110.85 75.85 -107.75
C PRO A 20 -110.12 76.40 -106.52
N TYR A 21 -110.04 77.72 -106.36
CA TYR A 21 -109.39 78.36 -105.21
C TYR A 21 -110.23 78.20 -103.94
N VAL A 22 -111.56 78.27 -104.04
CA VAL A 22 -112.46 78.05 -102.89
C VAL A 22 -112.43 76.57 -102.46
N PHE A 23 -112.44 75.63 -103.40
CA PHE A 23 -112.31 74.21 -103.10
C PHE A 23 -110.95 73.86 -102.49
N PHE A 24 -109.86 74.45 -103.01
CA PHE A 24 -108.52 74.32 -102.43
C PHE A 24 -108.45 74.91 -101.01
N LEU A 25 -109.09 76.07 -100.76
CA LEU A 25 -109.20 76.66 -99.43
C LEU A 25 -109.95 75.77 -98.44
N LEU A 26 -111.08 75.19 -98.84
CA LEU A 26 -111.86 74.32 -97.95
C LEU A 26 -111.11 73.02 -97.60
N ILE A 27 -110.42 72.42 -98.58
CA ILE A 27 -109.58 71.24 -98.34
C ILE A 27 -108.39 71.60 -97.46
N THR A 28 -107.70 72.72 -97.71
CA THR A 28 -106.56 73.13 -96.90
C THR A 28 -106.96 73.54 -95.48
N GLU A 29 -108.15 74.12 -95.28
CA GLU A 29 -108.72 74.35 -93.93
C GLU A 29 -109.12 73.05 -93.24
N GLY A 30 -109.71 72.09 -93.97
CA GLY A 30 -110.01 70.75 -93.47
C GLY A 30 -108.77 69.98 -93.05
N ASP A 31 -107.73 69.99 -93.90
CA ASP A 31 -106.43 69.39 -93.62
C ASP A 31 -105.77 70.09 -92.42
N ARG A 32 -105.76 71.42 -92.37
CA ARG A 32 -105.20 72.18 -91.24
C ARG A 32 -105.91 71.85 -89.93
N LYS A 33 -107.23 71.67 -89.96
CA LYS A 33 -108.02 71.25 -88.79
C LYS A 33 -107.70 69.80 -88.40
N ALA A 34 -107.65 68.87 -89.35
CA ALA A 34 -107.29 67.47 -89.10
C ALA A 34 -105.85 67.33 -88.57
N PHE A 35 -104.89 68.09 -89.10
CA PHE A 35 -103.51 68.15 -88.61
C PHE A 35 -103.45 68.70 -87.18
N TYR A 36 -104.21 69.76 -86.87
CA TYR A 36 -104.25 70.31 -85.52
C TYR A 36 -104.89 69.33 -84.53
N GLU A 37 -106.00 68.70 -84.90
CA GLU A 37 -106.67 67.68 -84.08
C GLU A 37 -105.78 66.45 -83.88
N ASN A 38 -105.08 65.97 -84.91
CA ASN A 38 -104.12 64.87 -84.80
C ASN A 38 -102.89 65.25 -83.95
N SER A 39 -102.40 66.49 -84.05
CA SER A 39 -101.31 67.00 -83.21
C SER A 39 -101.73 67.12 -81.75
N GLN A 40 -102.91 67.67 -81.45
CA GLN A 40 -103.46 67.74 -80.10
C GLN A 40 -103.73 66.34 -79.53
N TRP A 41 -104.25 65.43 -80.35
CA TRP A 41 -104.44 64.04 -79.97
C TRP A 41 -103.10 63.34 -79.66
N ASN A 42 -102.07 63.54 -80.49
CA ASN A 42 -100.72 63.02 -80.24
C ASN A 42 -100.09 63.62 -78.98
N ILE A 43 -100.25 64.93 -78.74
CA ILE A 43 -99.78 65.59 -77.51
C ILE A 43 -100.48 65.00 -76.30
N LYS A 44 -101.81 64.78 -76.37
CA LYS A 44 -102.58 64.16 -75.29
C LYS A 44 -102.13 62.72 -75.03
N LYS A 45 -101.98 61.91 -76.08
CA LYS A 45 -101.47 60.54 -76.01
C LYS A 45 -100.03 60.47 -75.47
N ASN A 46 -99.18 61.42 -75.83
CA ASN A 46 -97.82 61.53 -75.32
C ASN A 46 -97.81 61.95 -73.85
N LYS A 47 -98.64 62.92 -73.44
CA LYS A 47 -98.83 63.29 -72.03
C LYS A 47 -99.29 62.09 -71.20
N GLU A 48 -100.27 61.33 -71.69
CA GLU A 48 -100.75 60.11 -71.04
C GLU A 48 -99.66 59.02 -70.96
N SER A 49 -98.84 58.87 -72.00
CA SER A 49 -97.71 57.93 -72.01
C SER A 49 -96.61 58.33 -71.01
N ILE A 50 -96.26 59.62 -70.93
CA ILE A 50 -95.31 60.13 -69.93
C ILE A 50 -95.83 59.92 -68.51
N LEU A 51 -97.12 60.16 -68.27
CA LEU A 51 -97.74 59.90 -66.96
C LEU A 51 -97.67 58.42 -66.60
N ARG A 52 -97.98 57.52 -67.55
CA ARG A 52 -97.81 56.07 -67.36
C ARG A 52 -96.37 55.70 -67.03
N LEU A 53 -95.40 56.16 -67.80
CA LEU A 53 -93.97 55.91 -67.55
C LEU A 53 -93.47 56.47 -66.22
N ARG A 54 -93.99 57.61 -65.77
CA ARG A 54 -93.68 58.17 -64.44
C ARG A 54 -94.29 57.34 -63.32
N GLN A 55 -95.53 56.86 -63.48
CA GLN A 55 -96.16 55.96 -62.53
C GLN A 55 -95.44 54.61 -62.48
N GLU A 56 -95.00 54.09 -63.63
CA GLU A 56 -94.20 52.87 -63.71
C GLU A 56 -92.83 53.04 -63.07
N ASN A 57 -92.12 54.15 -63.32
CA ASN A 57 -90.88 54.46 -62.61
C ASN A 57 -91.09 54.60 -61.11
N LYS A 58 -92.17 55.25 -60.67
CA LYS A 58 -92.51 55.34 -59.24
C LYS A 58 -92.75 53.94 -58.65
N LYS A 59 -93.47 53.07 -59.36
CA LYS A 59 -93.68 51.67 -58.96
C LYS A 59 -92.38 50.87 -58.93
N LEU A 60 -91.49 51.06 -59.89
CA LEU A 60 -90.20 50.37 -59.95
C LEU A 60 -89.26 50.82 -58.82
N HIS A 61 -89.19 52.12 -58.54
CA HIS A 61 -88.45 52.64 -57.39
C HIS A 61 -89.03 52.14 -56.06
N GLN A 62 -90.35 52.05 -55.95
CA GLN A 62 -91.00 51.50 -54.77
C GLN A 62 -90.69 50.02 -54.60
N LYS A 63 -90.78 49.22 -55.68
CA LYS A 63 -90.38 47.80 -55.67
C LYS A 63 -88.90 47.63 -55.30
N LEU A 64 -88.01 48.46 -55.82
CA LEU A 64 -86.58 48.43 -55.47
C LEU A 64 -86.37 48.75 -53.98
N ALA A 65 -87.05 49.77 -53.46
CA ALA A 65 -87.00 50.13 -52.04
C ALA A 65 -87.53 49.00 -51.14
N ASP A 66 -88.63 48.35 -51.53
CA ASP A 66 -89.21 47.22 -50.79
C ASP A 66 -88.26 46.01 -50.78
N LEU A 67 -87.58 45.73 -51.90
CA LEU A 67 -86.58 44.65 -51.98
C LEU A 67 -85.36 44.94 -51.11
N LEU A 68 -84.81 46.16 -51.16
CA LEU A 68 -83.68 46.56 -50.32
C LEU A 68 -84.04 46.54 -48.82
N ALA A 69 -85.25 46.98 -48.46
CA ALA A 69 -85.75 46.89 -47.10
C ALA A 69 -85.99 45.44 -46.66
N GLY A 70 -86.39 44.56 -47.58
CA GLY A 70 -86.48 43.11 -47.37
C GLY A 70 -85.12 42.49 -47.08
N GLU A 71 -84.11 42.77 -47.90
CA GLU A 71 -82.73 42.31 -47.70
C GLU A 71 -82.16 42.77 -46.35
N GLU A 72 -82.36 44.04 -45.99
CA GLU A 72 -81.89 44.58 -44.71
C GLU A 72 -82.54 43.87 -43.51
N LYS A 73 -83.84 43.54 -43.60
CA LYS A 73 -84.55 42.77 -42.56
C LYS A 73 -84.02 41.34 -42.44
N VAL A 74 -83.78 40.67 -43.56
CA VAL A 74 -83.22 39.30 -43.59
C VAL A 74 -81.82 39.28 -42.99
N ILE A 75 -80.97 40.24 -43.35
CA ILE A 75 -79.64 40.41 -42.77
C ILE A 75 -79.75 40.64 -41.26
N LYS A 76 -80.62 41.55 -40.81
CA LYS A 76 -80.81 41.82 -39.38
C LYS A 76 -81.29 40.61 -38.59
N ALA A 77 -82.19 39.80 -39.15
CA ALA A 77 -82.66 38.57 -38.53
C ALA A 77 -81.57 37.50 -38.46
N ALA A 78 -80.80 37.29 -39.53
CA ALA A 78 -79.73 36.31 -39.59
C ALA A 78 -78.58 36.59 -38.61
N PHE A 79 -78.26 37.86 -38.36
CA PHE A 79 -77.18 38.28 -37.44
C PHE A 79 -77.67 38.73 -36.06
N HIS A 80 -78.88 38.37 -35.64
CA HIS A 80 -79.43 38.78 -34.35
C HIS A 80 -78.58 38.28 -33.15
N GLU A 81 -78.04 37.07 -33.25
CA GLU A 81 -77.19 36.46 -32.21
C GLU A 81 -75.70 36.85 -32.35
N HIS A 82 -75.34 37.61 -33.39
CA HIS A 82 -73.96 37.93 -33.75
C HIS A 82 -73.74 39.44 -33.96
N PRO A 83 -73.81 40.25 -32.87
CA PRO A 83 -73.76 41.72 -32.96
C PRO A 83 -72.44 42.24 -33.54
N ALA A 84 -71.32 41.53 -33.32
CA ALA A 84 -70.00 41.90 -33.83
C ALA A 84 -69.83 41.66 -35.35
N GLU A 85 -70.68 40.81 -35.94
CA GLU A 85 -70.72 40.55 -37.39
C GLU A 85 -71.79 41.40 -38.06
N GLN A 86 -72.90 41.65 -37.35
CA GLN A 86 -73.98 42.54 -37.78
C GLN A 86 -73.48 43.95 -38.13
N GLY A 87 -72.57 44.52 -37.34
CA GLY A 87 -72.00 45.85 -37.58
C GLY A 87 -71.27 45.97 -38.93
N SER A 88 -70.56 44.92 -39.35
CA SER A 88 -69.79 44.88 -40.60
C SER A 88 -70.63 44.69 -41.86
N VAL A 89 -71.91 44.30 -41.67
CA VAL A 89 -72.84 43.88 -42.73
C VAL A 89 -74.03 44.85 -42.88
N LYS A 90 -74.27 45.73 -41.90
CA LYS A 90 -75.47 46.59 -41.75
C LYS A 90 -75.89 47.43 -42.96
N ASN A 91 -74.98 47.78 -43.88
CA ASN A 91 -75.25 48.63 -45.05
C ASN A 91 -74.88 47.97 -46.39
N LYS A 92 -74.76 46.64 -46.43
CA LYS A 92 -74.36 45.88 -47.62
C LYS A 92 -75.56 45.11 -48.17
N THR A 93 -75.56 44.87 -49.48
CA THR A 93 -76.50 43.94 -50.13
C THR A 93 -76.23 42.52 -49.62
N GLY A 94 -77.20 41.61 -49.79
CA GLY A 94 -77.06 40.21 -49.35
C GLY A 94 -75.78 39.53 -49.87
N GLU A 95 -75.36 39.81 -51.10
CA GLU A 95 -74.11 39.28 -51.67
C GLU A 95 -72.86 39.87 -50.99
N GLY A 96 -72.85 41.18 -50.73
CA GLY A 96 -71.76 41.85 -50.01
C GLY A 96 -71.66 41.38 -48.55
N ALA A 97 -72.79 41.02 -47.93
CA ALA A 97 -72.83 40.40 -46.61
C ALA A 97 -72.10 39.04 -46.60
N ILE A 98 -72.42 38.18 -47.55
CA ILE A 98 -71.82 36.84 -47.68
C ILE A 98 -70.31 36.94 -47.89
N GLN A 99 -69.85 37.83 -48.76
CA GLN A 99 -68.41 38.02 -49.01
C GLN A 99 -67.63 38.44 -47.75
N VAL A 100 -68.18 39.35 -46.94
CA VAL A 100 -67.55 39.82 -45.70
C VAL A 100 -67.44 38.71 -44.67
N ILE A 101 -68.52 37.92 -44.50
CA ILE A 101 -68.52 36.79 -43.58
C ILE A 101 -67.61 35.68 -44.09
N SER A 102 -67.55 35.44 -45.39
CA SER A 102 -66.67 34.46 -46.01
C SER A 102 -65.19 34.82 -45.80
N HIS A 103 -64.83 36.10 -45.98
CA HIS A 103 -63.49 36.59 -45.67
C HIS A 103 -63.13 36.38 -44.20
N ARG A 104 -64.03 36.75 -43.28
CA ARG A 104 -63.84 36.56 -41.84
C ARG A 104 -63.76 35.08 -41.45
N LEU A 105 -64.53 34.21 -42.09
CA LEU A 105 -64.46 32.76 -41.93
C LEU A 105 -63.08 32.25 -42.37
N CYS A 106 -62.58 32.69 -43.53
CA CYS A 106 -61.24 32.35 -44.00
C CYS A 106 -60.16 32.82 -43.01
N GLU A 107 -60.26 34.04 -42.46
CA GLU A 107 -59.35 34.53 -41.41
C GLU A 107 -59.39 33.62 -40.17
N LYS A 108 -60.58 33.22 -39.72
CA LYS A 108 -60.74 32.32 -38.56
C LYS A 108 -60.22 30.92 -38.81
N ILE A 109 -60.42 30.37 -40.01
CA ILE A 109 -59.84 29.10 -40.43
C ILE A 109 -58.31 29.19 -40.44
N ASN A 110 -57.75 30.27 -40.97
CA ASN A 110 -56.30 30.49 -40.97
C ASN A 110 -55.74 30.62 -39.55
N GLN A 111 -56.42 31.35 -38.67
CA GLN A 111 -56.06 31.44 -37.24
C GLN A 111 -56.08 30.06 -36.57
N LEU A 112 -57.12 29.26 -36.82
CA LEU A 112 -57.28 27.92 -36.27
C LEU A 112 -56.22 26.94 -36.80
N ASN A 113 -55.90 27.01 -38.10
CA ASN A 113 -54.85 26.18 -38.70
C ASN A 113 -53.47 26.52 -38.13
N ASN A 114 -53.18 27.81 -37.93
CA ASN A 114 -51.94 28.24 -37.27
C ASN A 114 -51.86 27.70 -35.83
N LEU A 115 -52.95 27.85 -35.04
CA LEU A 115 -52.99 27.30 -33.68
C LEU A 115 -52.84 25.78 -33.65
N LYS A 116 -53.48 25.05 -34.56
CA LYS A 116 -53.30 23.60 -34.70
C LYS A 116 -51.85 23.22 -34.96
N HIS A 117 -51.19 23.92 -35.90
CA HIS A 117 -49.78 23.70 -36.18
C HIS A 117 -48.91 23.98 -34.94
N GLN A 118 -49.17 25.07 -34.21
CA GLN A 118 -48.43 25.36 -32.99
C GLN A 118 -48.63 24.30 -31.89
N VAL A 119 -49.86 23.79 -31.72
CA VAL A 119 -50.14 22.70 -30.76
C VAL A 119 -49.39 21.44 -31.17
N GLU A 120 -49.39 21.10 -32.45
CA GLU A 120 -48.68 19.94 -32.99
C GLU A 120 -47.17 20.05 -32.79
N MET A 121 -46.58 21.23 -33.05
CA MET A 121 -45.16 21.48 -32.80
C MET A 121 -44.81 21.36 -31.31
N ARG A 122 -45.67 21.87 -30.41
CA ARG A 122 -45.48 21.74 -28.96
C ARG A 122 -45.61 20.27 -28.51
N LYS A 123 -46.52 19.49 -29.09
CA LYS A 123 -46.65 18.06 -28.81
C LYS A 123 -45.41 17.27 -29.22
N ARG A 124 -44.92 17.45 -30.46
CA ARG A 124 -43.67 16.82 -30.90
C ARG A 124 -42.50 17.21 -30.02
N ARG A 125 -42.41 18.49 -29.64
CA ARG A 125 -41.35 18.93 -28.72
C ARG A 125 -41.46 18.28 -27.34
N LEU A 126 -42.67 18.05 -26.85
CA LEU A 126 -42.88 17.33 -25.59
C LEU A 126 -42.47 15.86 -25.71
N GLU A 127 -42.84 15.19 -26.80
CA GLU A 127 -42.46 13.80 -27.08
C GLU A 127 -40.94 13.65 -27.20
N GLU A 128 -40.26 14.56 -27.90
CA GLU A 128 -38.80 14.64 -27.96
C GLU A 128 -38.19 14.76 -26.56
N LEU A 129 -38.74 15.63 -25.71
CA LEU A 129 -38.22 15.86 -24.37
C LEU A 129 -38.46 14.67 -23.44
N GLN A 130 -39.61 13.99 -23.58
CA GLN A 130 -39.92 12.74 -22.88
C GLN A 130 -38.98 11.62 -23.30
N LEU A 131 -38.72 11.49 -24.60
CA LEU A 131 -37.77 10.51 -25.11
C LEU A 131 -36.37 10.79 -24.55
N GLN A 132 -35.89 12.05 -24.61
CA GLN A 132 -34.61 12.44 -24.03
C GLN A 132 -34.50 12.13 -22.54
N TYR A 133 -35.57 12.38 -21.77
CA TYR A 133 -35.61 12.03 -20.36
C TYR A 133 -35.53 10.52 -20.15
N SER A 134 -36.28 9.73 -20.94
CA SER A 134 -36.26 8.26 -20.85
C SER A 134 -34.88 7.67 -21.19
N THR A 135 -34.21 8.22 -22.22
CA THR A 135 -32.87 7.80 -22.61
C THR A 135 -31.86 8.15 -21.51
N ARG A 136 -31.90 9.39 -20.99
CA ARG A 136 -31.01 9.78 -19.87
C ARG A 136 -31.24 8.95 -18.61
N ALA A 137 -32.49 8.59 -18.32
CA ALA A 137 -32.80 7.72 -17.18
C ALA A 137 -32.23 6.30 -17.37
N GLN A 138 -32.29 5.76 -18.60
CA GLN A 138 -31.64 4.49 -18.93
C GLN A 138 -30.11 4.60 -18.84
N GLU A 139 -29.51 5.66 -19.38
CA GLU A 139 -28.06 5.92 -19.28
C GLU A 139 -27.60 6.00 -17.81
N ILE A 140 -28.36 6.66 -16.94
CA ILE A 140 -28.05 6.72 -15.50
C ILE A 140 -28.09 5.32 -14.87
N ASN A 141 -29.10 4.51 -15.20
CA ASN A 141 -29.20 3.14 -14.68
C ASN A 141 -28.07 2.25 -15.18
N ASP A 142 -27.71 2.33 -16.47
CA ASP A 142 -26.62 1.58 -17.07
C ASP A 142 -25.27 1.98 -16.45
N MET A 143 -25.05 3.27 -16.21
CA MET A 143 -23.87 3.78 -15.50
C MET A 143 -23.78 3.26 -14.06
N HIS A 144 -24.89 3.19 -13.33
CA HIS A 144 -24.91 2.59 -11.99
C HIS A 144 -24.65 1.08 -12.01
N ALA A 145 -25.16 0.35 -13.00
CA ALA A 145 -24.85 -1.08 -13.16
C ALA A 145 -23.35 -1.32 -13.47
N LEU A 146 -22.73 -0.44 -14.26
CA LEU A 146 -21.28 -0.44 -14.51
C LEU A 146 -20.47 -0.11 -13.24
N GLU A 147 -20.95 0.81 -12.39
CA GLU A 147 -20.33 1.11 -11.10
C GLU A 147 -20.40 -0.09 -10.13
N GLU A 148 -21.53 -0.78 -10.06
CA GLU A 148 -21.68 -2.01 -9.28
C GLU A 148 -20.75 -3.13 -9.78
N GLY A 149 -20.65 -3.32 -11.09
CA GLY A 149 -19.68 -4.23 -11.72
C GLY A 149 -18.23 -3.85 -11.41
N ASN A 150 -17.90 -2.56 -11.43
CA ASN A 150 -16.58 -2.04 -11.07
C ASN A 150 -16.23 -2.26 -9.59
N ILE A 151 -17.22 -2.23 -8.69
CA ILE A 151 -17.00 -2.51 -7.26
C ILE A 151 -16.65 -3.99 -7.08
N GLU A 152 -17.32 -4.90 -7.78
CA GLU A 152 -17.05 -6.33 -7.66
C GLU A 152 -15.71 -6.71 -8.31
N THR A 153 -15.38 -6.12 -9.46
CA THR A 153 -14.04 -6.28 -10.05
C THR A 153 -12.94 -5.67 -9.17
N ALA A 154 -13.18 -4.53 -8.51
CA ALA A 154 -12.25 -3.95 -7.54
C ALA A 154 -12.05 -4.83 -6.30
N LYS A 155 -13.12 -5.46 -5.78
CA LYS A 155 -13.01 -6.43 -4.68
C LYS A 155 -12.20 -7.64 -5.09
N THR A 156 -12.51 -8.25 -6.24
CA THR A 156 -11.75 -9.40 -6.75
C THR A 156 -10.29 -9.05 -6.97
N LEU A 157 -9.98 -7.89 -7.55
CA LEU A 157 -8.61 -7.40 -7.72
C LEU A 157 -7.89 -7.29 -6.37
N ARG A 158 -8.51 -6.66 -5.36
CA ARG A 158 -7.95 -6.57 -4.01
C ARG A 158 -7.71 -7.93 -3.36
N THR A 159 -8.60 -8.90 -3.58
CA THR A 159 -8.40 -10.27 -3.07
C THR A 159 -7.24 -10.98 -3.77
N LEU A 160 -7.04 -10.76 -5.07
CA LEU A 160 -5.92 -11.31 -5.82
C LEU A 160 -4.61 -10.65 -5.41
N GLU A 161 -4.57 -9.34 -5.19
CA GLU A 161 -3.42 -8.62 -4.64
C GLU A 161 -3.03 -9.18 -3.27
N ASN A 162 -3.99 -9.31 -2.34
CA ASN A 162 -3.74 -9.89 -1.02
C ASN A 162 -3.23 -11.35 -1.11
N ARG A 163 -3.75 -12.15 -2.05
CA ARG A 163 -3.29 -13.53 -2.27
C ARG A 163 -1.86 -13.55 -2.82
N LEU A 164 -1.54 -12.63 -3.72
CA LEU A 164 -0.23 -12.50 -4.33
C LEU A 164 0.81 -12.03 -3.30
N GLU A 165 0.49 -11.05 -2.46
CA GLU A 165 1.35 -10.62 -1.36
C GLU A 165 1.59 -11.75 -0.36
N LYS A 166 0.55 -12.52 0.01
CA LYS A 166 0.71 -13.72 0.83
C LYS A 166 1.63 -14.76 0.19
N ALA A 167 1.53 -14.96 -1.12
CA ALA A 167 2.42 -15.87 -1.85
C ALA A 167 3.86 -15.36 -1.85
N ARG A 168 4.08 -14.06 -2.08
CA ARG A 168 5.42 -13.42 -2.01
C ARG A 168 6.06 -13.54 -0.63
N PHE A 169 5.31 -13.28 0.43
CA PHE A 169 5.81 -13.43 1.79
C PHE A 169 6.22 -14.88 2.08
N LYS A 170 5.42 -15.86 1.62
CA LYS A 170 5.76 -17.27 1.73
C LYS A 170 7.02 -17.65 0.94
N THR A 171 7.22 -17.08 -0.25
CA THR A 171 8.43 -17.34 -1.05
C THR A 171 9.67 -16.71 -0.41
N GLU A 172 9.57 -15.47 0.09
CA GLU A 172 10.66 -14.80 0.80
C GLU A 172 11.07 -15.55 2.07
N GLU A 173 10.09 -16.04 2.84
CA GLU A 173 10.39 -16.83 4.03
C GLU A 173 11.00 -18.20 3.67
N ALA A 174 10.52 -18.85 2.60
CA ALA A 174 11.12 -20.07 2.10
C ALA A 174 12.57 -19.86 1.62
N GLU A 175 12.86 -18.75 0.96
CA GLU A 175 14.21 -18.36 0.56
C GLU A 175 15.11 -18.10 1.77
N ARG A 176 14.60 -17.40 2.80
CA ARG A 176 15.32 -17.16 4.05
C ARG A 176 15.65 -18.48 4.77
N ILE A 177 14.66 -19.36 4.89
CA ILE A 177 14.82 -20.69 5.49
C ILE A 177 15.85 -21.51 4.70
N THR A 178 15.74 -21.54 3.37
CA THR A 178 16.68 -22.25 2.50
C THR A 178 18.10 -21.73 2.66
N THR A 179 18.28 -20.41 2.70
CA THR A 179 19.58 -19.76 2.90
C THR A 179 20.16 -20.14 4.27
N MET A 180 19.34 -20.23 5.31
CA MET A 180 19.77 -20.66 6.63
C MET A 180 20.23 -22.12 6.63
N TYR A 181 19.47 -23.02 6.01
CA TYR A 181 19.86 -24.43 5.87
C TYR A 181 21.13 -24.61 5.05
N GLN A 182 21.31 -23.80 4.00
CA GLN A 182 22.51 -23.83 3.18
C GLN A 182 23.75 -23.40 3.99
N LYS A 183 23.66 -22.32 4.78
CA LYS A 183 24.73 -21.90 5.70
C LYS A 183 25.03 -22.95 6.77
N LEU A 184 23.99 -23.59 7.33
CA LEU A 184 24.17 -24.66 8.30
C LEU A 184 24.90 -25.85 7.68
N LYS A 185 24.53 -26.23 6.45
CA LYS A 185 25.20 -27.29 5.69
C LYS A 185 26.67 -26.95 5.44
N GLU A 186 26.97 -25.73 4.99
CA GLU A 186 28.35 -25.27 4.77
C GLU A 186 29.17 -25.34 6.05
N HIS A 187 28.63 -24.85 7.18
CA HIS A 187 29.30 -24.94 8.47
C HIS A 187 29.54 -26.39 8.92
N MET A 188 28.56 -27.28 8.73
CA MET A 188 28.73 -28.71 9.04
C MET A 188 29.78 -29.38 8.15
N GLN A 189 29.87 -28.99 6.87
CA GLN A 189 30.90 -29.49 5.96
C GLN A 189 32.30 -28.99 6.37
N GLU A 190 32.43 -27.72 6.73
CA GLU A 190 33.68 -27.17 7.27
C GLU A 190 34.12 -27.88 8.56
N GLN A 191 33.19 -28.09 9.49
CA GLN A 191 33.48 -28.83 10.72
C GLN A 191 33.90 -30.28 10.44
N SER A 192 33.23 -30.96 9.50
CA SER A 192 33.61 -32.31 9.09
C SER A 192 35.04 -32.35 8.55
N LEU A 193 35.44 -31.37 7.73
CA LEU A 193 36.81 -31.28 7.21
C LEU A 193 37.81 -30.97 8.33
N HIS A 194 37.47 -30.07 9.25
CA HIS A 194 38.31 -29.74 10.40
C HIS A 194 38.58 -30.96 11.29
N PHE A 195 37.54 -31.76 11.57
CA PHE A 195 37.69 -32.99 12.35
C PHE A 195 38.52 -34.05 11.62
N GLN A 196 38.35 -34.20 10.30
CA GLN A 196 39.19 -35.11 9.51
C GLN A 196 40.66 -34.72 9.59
N ASN A 197 40.99 -33.44 9.38
CA ASN A 197 42.37 -32.96 9.48
C ASN A 197 42.98 -33.19 10.88
N LYS A 198 42.16 -33.04 11.93
CA LYS A 198 42.60 -33.29 13.32
C LYS A 198 42.82 -34.78 13.57
N LEU A 199 41.99 -35.65 13.00
CA LEU A 199 42.18 -37.10 13.07
C LEU A 199 43.47 -37.51 12.35
N ASP A 200 43.67 -37.04 11.11
CA ASP A 200 44.87 -37.33 10.33
C ASP A 200 46.15 -36.89 11.07
N ALA A 201 46.12 -35.72 11.72
CA ALA A 201 47.23 -35.24 12.54
C ALA A 201 47.50 -36.14 13.75
N LEU A 202 46.45 -36.57 14.47
CA LEU A 202 46.60 -37.49 15.61
C LEU A 202 47.09 -38.87 15.15
N GLU A 203 46.62 -39.38 14.02
CA GLU A 203 47.08 -40.64 13.43
C GLU A 203 48.57 -40.56 13.06
N SER A 204 49.00 -39.46 12.44
CA SER A 204 50.41 -39.24 12.13
C SER A 204 51.29 -39.22 13.37
N GLU A 205 50.82 -38.61 14.46
CA GLU A 205 51.55 -38.55 15.73
C GLU A 205 51.61 -39.92 16.41
N ILE A 206 50.52 -40.71 16.36
CA ILE A 206 50.53 -42.09 16.85
C ILE A 206 51.53 -42.95 16.07
N LEU A 207 51.60 -42.78 14.74
CA LEU A 207 52.58 -43.51 13.92
C LEU A 207 54.01 -43.10 14.27
N ARG A 208 54.28 -41.81 14.46
CA ARG A 208 55.58 -41.29 14.91
C ARG A 208 55.99 -41.90 16.25
N LEU A 209 55.09 -41.85 17.25
CA LEU A 209 55.35 -42.42 18.57
C LEU A 209 55.55 -43.93 18.55
N ARG A 210 54.81 -44.65 17.70
CA ARG A 210 55.03 -46.11 17.51
C ARG A 210 56.39 -46.40 16.91
N HIS A 211 56.85 -45.58 15.96
CA HIS A 211 58.18 -45.72 15.38
C HIS A 211 59.27 -45.45 16.43
N GLU A 212 59.15 -44.35 17.18
CA GLU A 212 60.09 -44.03 18.27
C GLU A 212 60.14 -45.11 19.34
N LEU A 213 58.99 -45.69 19.71
CA LEU A 213 58.93 -46.80 20.65
C LEU A 213 59.64 -48.04 20.11
N SER A 214 59.45 -48.37 18.82
CA SER A 214 60.16 -49.48 18.18
C SER A 214 61.68 -49.26 18.13
N GLU A 215 62.15 -48.03 17.88
CA GLU A 215 63.57 -47.69 17.92
C GLU A 215 64.14 -47.85 19.35
N LEU A 216 63.41 -47.39 20.37
CA LEU A 216 63.81 -47.55 21.76
C LEU A 216 63.84 -49.02 22.20
N GLU A 217 62.94 -49.86 21.69
CA GLU A 217 62.98 -51.31 21.93
C GLU A 217 64.25 -51.95 21.37
N ILE A 218 64.67 -51.56 20.16
CA ILE A 218 65.93 -52.04 19.56
C ILE A 218 67.12 -51.61 20.42
N VAL A 219 67.20 -50.33 20.81
CA VAL A 219 68.29 -49.81 21.65
C VAL A 219 68.32 -50.52 23.02
N ASN A 220 67.18 -50.82 23.61
CA ASN A 220 67.09 -51.57 24.86
C ASN A 220 67.55 -53.03 24.68
N ALA A 221 67.19 -53.68 23.58
CA ALA A 221 67.68 -55.03 23.26
C ALA A 221 69.21 -55.03 23.11
N ASP A 222 69.77 -54.07 22.38
CA ASP A 222 71.22 -53.93 22.23
C ASP A 222 71.92 -53.67 23.57
N ALA A 223 71.35 -52.81 24.43
CA ALA A 223 71.88 -52.56 25.77
C ALA A 223 71.82 -53.81 26.67
N GLN A 224 70.76 -54.61 26.56
CA GLN A 224 70.65 -55.89 27.28
C GLN A 224 71.68 -56.90 26.78
N HIS A 225 71.84 -57.05 25.46
CA HIS A 225 72.86 -57.90 24.86
C HIS A 225 74.28 -57.48 25.27
N ALA A 226 74.58 -56.18 25.25
CA ALA A 226 75.88 -55.66 25.70
C ALA A 226 76.15 -55.97 27.18
N ARG A 227 75.14 -55.80 28.04
CA ARG A 227 75.23 -56.11 29.47
C ARG A 227 75.47 -57.61 29.70
N ASP A 228 74.74 -58.47 29.01
CA ASP A 228 74.84 -59.92 29.21
C ASP A 228 76.17 -60.44 28.66
N THR A 229 76.66 -59.90 27.53
CA THR A 229 78.02 -60.15 27.02
C THR A 229 79.09 -59.74 28.03
N ALA A 230 78.98 -58.55 28.62
CA ALA A 230 79.94 -58.09 29.63
C ALA A 230 79.92 -58.97 30.90
N ARG A 231 78.74 -59.44 31.32
CA ARG A 231 78.62 -60.41 32.43
C ARG A 231 79.27 -61.74 32.11
N GLU A 232 79.05 -62.29 30.92
CA GLU A 232 79.69 -63.54 30.49
C GLU A 232 81.22 -63.40 30.44
N GLN A 233 81.72 -62.28 29.89
CA GLN A 233 83.16 -61.99 29.89
C GLN A 233 83.72 -61.90 31.31
N LEU A 234 83.04 -61.20 32.21
CA LEU A 234 83.44 -61.09 33.62
C LEU A 234 83.48 -62.45 34.31
N LEU A 235 82.44 -63.28 34.15
CA LEU A 235 82.41 -64.64 34.70
C LEU A 235 83.56 -65.51 34.16
N SER A 236 83.86 -65.42 32.86
CA SER A 236 84.97 -66.15 32.26
C SER A 236 86.33 -65.71 32.83
N GLN A 237 86.52 -64.40 33.06
CA GLN A 237 87.72 -63.85 33.68
C GLN A 237 87.82 -64.23 35.17
N GLU A 238 86.71 -64.23 35.91
CA GLU A 238 86.69 -64.71 37.29
C GLU A 238 87.09 -66.19 37.37
N GLU A 239 86.62 -67.03 36.44
CA GLU A 239 86.98 -68.44 36.38
C GLU A 239 88.47 -68.65 36.04
N THR A 240 89.03 -67.87 35.12
CA THR A 240 90.46 -67.93 34.81
C THR A 240 91.30 -67.48 36.01
N ILE A 241 90.94 -66.36 36.64
CA ILE A 241 91.61 -65.86 37.85
C ILE A 241 91.54 -66.91 38.97
N TYR A 242 90.40 -67.56 39.16
CA TYR A 242 90.23 -68.62 40.16
C TYR A 242 91.15 -69.82 39.86
N LYS A 243 91.19 -70.28 38.60
CA LYS A 243 92.10 -71.36 38.16
C LYS A 243 93.56 -70.99 38.36
N GLU A 244 93.96 -69.79 37.95
CA GLU A 244 95.32 -69.28 38.14
C GLU A 244 95.69 -69.15 39.62
N ARG A 245 94.77 -68.65 40.46
CA ARG A 245 94.97 -68.57 41.91
C ARG A 245 95.16 -69.96 42.50
N LYS A 246 94.35 -70.94 42.12
CA LYS A 246 94.51 -72.34 42.55
C LYS A 246 95.87 -72.94 42.15
N ILE A 247 96.34 -72.66 40.93
CA ILE A 247 97.67 -73.08 40.46
C ILE A 247 98.78 -72.37 41.26
N ARG A 248 98.65 -71.05 41.47
CA ARG A 248 99.59 -70.25 42.27
C ARG A 248 99.66 -70.75 43.71
N ASP A 249 98.53 -71.01 44.36
CA ASP A 249 98.46 -71.52 45.72
C ASP A 249 99.10 -72.91 45.82
N LYS A 250 98.92 -73.78 44.82
CA LYS A 250 99.61 -75.06 44.74
C LYS A 250 101.13 -74.87 44.64
N LYS A 251 101.60 -74.06 43.68
CA LYS A 251 103.04 -73.74 43.53
C LYS A 251 103.62 -73.12 44.81
N LEU A 252 102.88 -72.22 45.46
CA LEU A 252 103.28 -71.56 46.68
C LEU A 252 103.33 -72.56 47.85
N LYS A 253 102.41 -73.51 47.91
CA LYS A 253 102.45 -74.62 48.89
C LYS A 253 103.65 -75.54 48.63
N ASP A 254 103.94 -75.86 47.38
CA ASP A 254 105.11 -76.67 46.99
C ASP A 254 106.42 -75.95 47.35
N LEU A 255 106.51 -74.64 47.06
CA LEU A 255 107.64 -73.79 47.45
C LEU A 255 107.75 -73.59 48.96
N LYS A 256 106.61 -73.43 49.67
CA LYS A 256 106.58 -73.39 51.14
C LYS A 256 107.10 -74.68 51.72
N LYS A 257 106.69 -75.83 51.20
CA LYS A 257 107.23 -77.13 51.61
C LYS A 257 108.74 -77.20 51.35
N LEU A 258 109.19 -76.83 50.15
CA LEU A 258 110.63 -76.81 49.84
C LEU A 258 111.41 -75.82 50.73
N THR A 259 110.83 -74.67 51.05
CA THR A 259 111.46 -73.67 51.93
C THR A 259 111.35 -74.05 53.40
N GLU A 260 110.31 -74.75 53.86
CA GLU A 260 110.21 -75.38 55.17
C GLU A 260 111.19 -76.54 55.29
N ASP A 261 111.41 -77.32 54.23
CA ASP A 261 112.45 -78.35 54.16
C ASP A 261 113.84 -77.71 54.20
N LYS A 262 114.06 -76.63 53.43
CA LYS A 262 115.28 -75.82 53.46
C LYS A 262 115.43 -75.00 54.74
N ARG A 263 114.35 -74.62 55.42
CA ARG A 263 114.32 -73.92 56.70
C ARG A 263 114.46 -74.90 57.84
N ALA A 264 114.04 -76.15 57.73
CA ALA A 264 114.47 -77.20 58.65
C ALA A 264 115.98 -77.48 58.47
N GLN A 265 116.51 -77.27 57.26
CA GLN A 265 117.96 -77.25 57.01
C GLN A 265 118.65 -75.94 57.47
N ASN A 266 118.00 -74.78 57.37
CA ASN A 266 118.54 -73.46 57.74
C ASN A 266 118.17 -72.98 59.15
N GLU A 267 117.25 -73.61 59.87
CA GLU A 267 117.04 -73.43 61.32
C GLU A 267 118.13 -74.18 62.10
N ARG A 268 118.94 -75.00 61.40
CA ARG A 268 120.31 -75.35 61.79
C ARG A 268 121.37 -74.30 61.41
N ALA A 269 121.07 -73.36 60.51
CA ALA A 269 121.96 -72.33 60.00
C ALA A 269 121.38 -70.92 60.25
N GLU A 270 121.29 -70.60 61.54
CA GLU A 270 121.39 -69.24 62.08
C GLU A 270 120.30 -68.18 61.84
N ARG A 271 120.26 -67.34 62.88
CA ARG A 271 119.50 -66.12 63.10
C ARG A 271 120.33 -64.91 62.63
N ARG A 272 119.63 -63.78 62.42
CA ARG A 272 120.11 -62.36 62.36
C ARG A 272 120.57 -61.90 60.98
N VAL A 273 120.33 -60.69 60.48
CA VAL A 273 119.66 -59.42 60.90
C VAL A 273 119.57 -58.64 59.56
N ASP A 274 118.42 -58.14 59.10
CA ASP A 274 117.66 -56.95 59.50
C ASP A 274 118.34 -55.59 59.19
N VAL A 275 117.49 -54.68 58.69
CA VAL A 275 117.62 -53.20 58.63
C VAL A 275 118.45 -52.56 57.51
N VAL A 276 117.77 -52.18 56.40
CA VAL A 276 118.04 -50.95 55.61
C VAL A 276 116.70 -50.34 55.12
N ALA A 277 115.77 -50.03 56.04
CA ALA A 277 114.46 -49.46 55.71
C ALA A 277 114.31 -48.00 56.18
N CYS A 278 115.27 -47.13 55.83
CA CYS A 278 115.19 -45.70 56.15
C CYS A 278 115.57 -44.77 54.99
N PHE A 279 115.65 -45.25 53.75
CA PHE A 279 115.98 -44.40 52.59
C PHE A 279 114.83 -44.19 51.58
N ALA A 280 113.67 -44.82 51.75
CA ALA A 280 112.56 -44.71 50.79
C ALA A 280 111.55 -43.57 51.06
N ALA A 281 111.61 -42.91 52.24
CA ALA A 281 110.58 -41.96 52.67
C ALA A 281 110.68 -40.55 52.02
N GLN A 282 111.63 -40.31 51.11
CA GLN A 282 111.88 -38.97 50.54
C GLN A 282 111.37 -38.80 49.10
N GLU A 283 111.16 -39.89 48.35
CA GLU A 283 110.56 -39.83 47.00
C GLU A 283 109.02 -39.80 47.02
N GLU A 284 108.39 -40.35 48.06
CA GLU A 284 106.93 -40.40 48.19
C GLU A 284 106.32 -39.00 48.43
N THR A 285 107.00 -38.14 49.19
CA THR A 285 106.54 -36.77 49.47
C THR A 285 106.51 -35.86 48.24
N PHE A 286 107.35 -36.14 47.23
CA PHE A 286 107.38 -35.34 46.00
C PHE A 286 106.24 -35.75 45.04
N LYS A 287 105.99 -37.05 44.90
CA LYS A 287 104.89 -37.58 44.06
C LYS A 287 103.52 -37.12 44.56
N GLN A 288 103.34 -37.07 45.88
CA GLN A 288 102.08 -36.65 46.50
C GLN A 288 101.70 -35.17 46.23
N LEU A 289 102.68 -34.27 46.07
CA LEU A 289 102.41 -32.87 45.76
C LEU A 289 102.08 -32.63 44.28
N ASP A 290 102.65 -33.43 43.38
CA ASP A 290 102.37 -33.36 41.94
C ASP A 290 101.00 -33.97 41.60
N GLU A 291 100.63 -35.07 42.27
CA GLU A 291 99.29 -35.65 42.24
C GLU A 291 98.23 -34.63 42.69
N MET A 292 98.46 -33.94 43.81
CA MET A 292 97.55 -32.91 44.33
C MET A 292 97.39 -31.71 43.37
N ARG A 293 98.45 -31.37 42.63
CA ARG A 293 98.37 -30.31 41.61
C ARG A 293 97.52 -30.75 40.42
N SER A 294 97.74 -31.97 39.92
CA SER A 294 96.95 -32.55 38.82
C SER A 294 95.46 -32.67 39.20
N GLU A 295 95.16 -33.13 40.41
CA GLU A 295 93.79 -33.24 40.93
C GLU A 295 93.08 -31.87 41.02
N ASN A 296 93.81 -30.82 41.41
CA ASN A 296 93.26 -29.46 41.46
C ASN A 296 93.03 -28.87 40.06
N GLU A 297 93.92 -29.14 39.10
CA GLU A 297 93.73 -28.73 37.70
C GLU A 297 92.52 -29.44 37.06
N GLU A 298 92.33 -30.74 37.32
CA GLU A 298 91.13 -31.48 36.90
C GLU A 298 89.85 -30.95 37.58
N SER A 299 89.91 -30.64 38.87
CA SER A 299 88.77 -30.10 39.62
C SER A 299 88.32 -28.73 39.09
N LEU A 300 89.28 -27.88 38.69
CA LEU A 300 88.99 -26.59 38.06
C LEU A 300 88.30 -26.72 36.70
N LEU A 301 88.70 -27.70 35.89
CA LEU A 301 88.05 -27.96 34.60
C LEU A 301 86.61 -28.45 34.80
N ARG A 302 86.39 -29.39 35.72
CA ARG A 302 85.03 -29.87 36.06
C ARG A 302 84.12 -28.75 36.54
N LEU A 303 84.60 -27.89 37.45
CA LEU A 303 83.83 -26.75 37.94
C LEU A 303 83.50 -25.74 36.83
N ARG A 304 84.37 -25.60 35.83
CA ARG A 304 84.14 -24.70 34.68
C ARG A 304 83.08 -25.26 33.74
N GLU A 305 83.13 -26.56 33.47
CA GLU A 305 82.11 -27.26 32.68
C GLU A 305 80.74 -27.25 33.38
N GLU A 306 80.71 -27.49 34.70
CA GLU A 306 79.49 -27.39 35.50
C GLU A 306 78.91 -25.98 35.49
N LYS A 307 79.75 -24.95 35.63
CA LYS A 307 79.32 -23.55 35.55
C LYS A 307 78.70 -23.25 34.17
N ASP A 308 79.36 -23.65 33.08
CA ASP A 308 78.86 -23.40 31.73
C ASP A 308 77.58 -24.21 31.42
N ALA A 309 77.42 -25.39 32.02
CA ALA A 309 76.19 -26.18 31.96
C ALA A 309 75.03 -25.50 32.70
N LEU A 310 75.25 -25.07 33.95
CA LEU A 310 74.26 -24.35 34.75
C LEU A 310 73.84 -23.03 34.10
N GLN A 311 74.77 -22.35 33.42
CA GLN A 311 74.49 -21.10 32.72
C GLN A 311 73.55 -21.31 31.52
N ARG A 312 73.74 -22.41 30.76
CA ARG A 312 72.84 -22.80 29.67
C ARG A 312 71.45 -23.22 30.17
N GLU A 313 71.36 -23.94 31.29
CA GLU A 313 70.07 -24.29 31.90
C GLU A 313 69.31 -23.06 32.39
N LEU A 314 70.02 -22.07 32.95
CA LEU A 314 69.43 -20.82 33.39
C LEU A 314 68.89 -19.97 32.21
N GLU A 315 69.61 -19.93 31.10
CA GLU A 315 69.14 -19.27 29.87
C GLU A 315 67.91 -20.00 29.30
N HIS A 316 67.95 -21.33 29.20
CA HIS A 316 66.80 -22.11 28.72
C HIS A 316 65.56 -21.94 29.61
N THR A 317 65.72 -21.93 30.93
CA THR A 317 64.61 -21.70 31.88
C THR A 317 64.08 -20.26 31.80
N LYS A 318 64.93 -19.26 31.62
CA LYS A 318 64.50 -17.86 31.39
C LYS A 318 63.68 -17.71 30.13
N TYR A 319 64.20 -18.14 28.98
CA TYR A 319 63.51 -17.96 27.71
C TYR A 319 62.25 -18.82 27.60
N SER A 320 62.25 -20.05 28.12
CA SER A 320 61.05 -20.90 28.16
C SER A 320 60.00 -20.41 29.16
N GLY A 321 60.42 -19.73 30.24
CA GLY A 321 59.54 -19.08 31.20
C GLY A 321 58.88 -17.83 30.63
N GLU A 322 59.64 -16.99 29.93
CA GLU A 322 59.13 -15.79 29.25
C GLU A 322 58.16 -16.17 28.12
N ALA A 323 58.49 -17.17 27.29
CA ALA A 323 57.61 -17.66 26.24
C ALA A 323 56.27 -18.19 26.80
N ARG A 324 56.32 -18.96 27.91
CA ARG A 324 55.11 -19.44 28.60
C ARG A 324 54.27 -18.29 29.17
N LYS A 325 54.91 -17.27 29.75
CA LYS A 325 54.22 -16.10 30.29
C LYS A 325 53.52 -15.29 29.19
N VAL A 326 54.19 -15.05 28.08
CA VAL A 326 53.61 -14.34 26.92
C VAL A 326 52.46 -15.14 26.30
N GLY A 327 52.63 -16.46 26.15
CA GLY A 327 51.56 -17.35 25.69
C GLY A 327 50.32 -17.32 26.60
N ALA A 328 50.53 -17.38 27.92
CA ALA A 328 49.44 -17.27 28.90
C ALA A 328 48.77 -15.89 28.87
N GLN A 329 49.53 -14.80 28.70
CA GLN A 329 48.97 -13.45 28.58
C GLN A 329 48.14 -13.28 27.31
N ASN A 330 48.59 -13.82 26.17
CA ASN A 330 47.85 -13.77 24.92
C ASN A 330 46.56 -14.58 25.01
N LEU A 331 46.62 -15.79 25.57
CA LEU A 331 45.42 -16.62 25.80
C LEU A 331 44.42 -15.93 26.73
N MET A 332 44.89 -15.29 27.81
CA MET A 332 44.02 -14.53 28.70
C MET A 332 43.33 -13.36 27.97
N LYS A 333 44.04 -12.68 27.07
CA LYS A 333 43.47 -11.60 26.26
C LYS A 333 42.43 -12.12 25.27
N GLU A 334 42.70 -13.24 24.61
CA GLU A 334 41.74 -13.89 23.71
C GLU A 334 40.47 -14.32 24.46
N LEU A 335 40.61 -14.93 25.64
CA LEU A 335 39.48 -15.31 26.48
C LEU A 335 38.67 -14.09 26.95
N GLN A 336 39.33 -12.98 27.29
CA GLN A 336 38.66 -11.71 27.62
C GLN A 336 37.90 -11.16 26.41
N ASP A 337 38.50 -11.17 25.22
CA ASP A 337 37.85 -10.72 23.98
C ASP A 337 36.64 -11.60 23.62
N HIS A 338 36.74 -12.91 23.82
CA HIS A 338 35.62 -13.84 23.64
C HIS A 338 34.50 -13.58 24.65
N LEU A 339 34.83 -13.39 25.93
CA LEU A 339 33.86 -13.06 26.97
C LEU A 339 33.10 -11.77 26.64
N GLN A 340 33.80 -10.70 26.27
CA GLN A 340 33.18 -9.44 25.89
C GLN A 340 32.26 -9.56 24.67
N LYS A 341 32.62 -10.39 23.68
CA LYS A 341 31.76 -10.65 22.52
C LYS A 341 30.48 -11.39 22.93
N GLU A 342 30.60 -12.39 23.79
CA GLU A 342 29.43 -13.14 24.29
C GLU A 342 28.54 -12.28 25.20
N GLU A 343 29.10 -11.41 26.03
CA GLU A 343 28.35 -10.43 26.82
C GLU A 343 27.56 -9.47 25.93
N LYS A 344 28.19 -8.90 24.89
CA LYS A 344 27.49 -8.05 23.92
C LYS A 344 26.36 -8.80 23.20
N ARG A 345 26.59 -10.07 22.81
CA ARG A 345 25.56 -10.90 22.19
C ARG A 345 24.39 -11.14 23.14
N ARG A 346 24.67 -11.47 24.40
CA ARG A 346 23.67 -11.63 25.46
C ARG A 346 22.83 -10.36 25.60
N ASP A 347 23.46 -9.19 25.70
CA ASP A 347 22.76 -7.92 25.90
C ASP A 347 21.86 -7.55 24.72
N VAL A 348 22.30 -7.82 23.49
CA VAL A 348 21.46 -7.66 22.29
C VAL A 348 20.25 -8.60 22.34
N THR A 349 20.46 -9.89 22.64
CA THR A 349 19.35 -10.86 22.74
C THR A 349 18.40 -10.54 23.88
N GLN A 350 18.89 -10.01 25.00
CA GLN A 350 18.07 -9.58 26.13
C GLN A 350 17.21 -8.38 25.74
N ALA A 351 17.79 -7.39 25.05
CA ALA A 351 17.04 -6.23 24.56
C ALA A 351 15.96 -6.62 23.53
N GLU A 352 16.24 -7.62 22.68
CA GLU A 352 15.24 -8.19 21.76
C GLU A 352 14.13 -8.93 22.51
N LEU A 353 14.48 -9.75 23.50
CA LEU A 353 13.52 -10.43 24.37
C LEU A 353 12.61 -9.42 25.09
N ASP A 354 13.17 -8.35 25.65
CA ASP A 354 12.41 -7.30 26.33
C ASP A 354 11.46 -6.57 25.38
N LYS A 355 11.84 -6.36 24.12
CA LYS A 355 10.96 -5.80 23.09
C LYS A 355 9.80 -6.74 22.79
N VAL A 356 10.08 -8.03 22.57
CA VAL A 356 9.04 -9.04 22.31
C VAL A 356 8.09 -9.17 23.50
N ASN A 357 8.62 -9.20 24.73
CA ASN A 357 7.82 -9.24 25.96
C ASN A 357 6.89 -8.02 26.09
N ARG A 358 7.35 -6.80 25.78
CA ARG A 358 6.47 -5.61 25.80
C ARG A 358 5.32 -5.72 24.80
N VAL A 359 5.59 -6.22 23.59
CA VAL A 359 4.56 -6.44 22.58
C VAL A 359 3.58 -7.53 23.04
N LEU A 360 4.09 -8.63 23.58
CA LEU A 360 3.26 -9.73 24.08
C LEU A 360 2.36 -9.28 25.24
N LEU A 361 2.87 -8.52 26.20
CA LEU A 361 2.07 -7.96 27.29
C LEU A 361 0.97 -7.02 26.78
N SER A 362 1.29 -6.17 25.78
CA SER A 362 0.31 -5.29 25.15
C SER A 362 -0.78 -6.08 24.40
N ALA A 363 -0.38 -7.17 23.71
CA ALA A 363 -1.30 -8.07 23.05
C ALA A 363 -2.19 -8.82 24.05
N LYS A 364 -1.62 -9.39 25.13
CA LYS A 364 -2.37 -10.04 26.23
C LYS A 364 -3.44 -9.09 26.79
N ALA A 365 -3.07 -7.87 27.14
CA ALA A 365 -4.02 -6.86 27.62
C ALA A 365 -5.12 -6.55 26.57
N GLY A 366 -4.76 -6.44 25.29
CA GLY A 366 -5.72 -6.24 24.20
C GLY A 366 -6.73 -7.39 24.05
N VAL A 367 -6.26 -8.64 24.16
CA VAL A 367 -7.10 -9.84 24.12
C VAL A 367 -8.01 -9.93 25.34
N GLU A 368 -7.49 -9.63 26.54
CA GLU A 368 -8.29 -9.58 27.77
C GLU A 368 -9.39 -8.52 27.70
N HIS A 369 -9.08 -7.34 27.17
CA HIS A 369 -10.08 -6.30 26.91
C HIS A 369 -11.14 -6.74 25.89
N LEU A 370 -10.74 -7.43 24.82
CA LEU A 370 -11.67 -7.97 23.84
C LEU A 370 -12.58 -9.03 24.46
N SER A 371 -12.01 -9.99 25.17
CA SER A 371 -12.76 -11.03 25.89
C SER A 371 -13.74 -10.40 26.89
N SER A 372 -13.31 -9.39 27.65
CA SER A 372 -14.16 -8.63 28.58
C SER A 372 -15.38 -8.02 27.89
N LYS A 373 -15.22 -7.43 26.70
CA LYS A 373 -16.34 -6.88 25.91
C LYS A 373 -17.30 -7.97 25.41
N LEU A 374 -16.80 -9.17 25.17
CA LEU A 374 -17.58 -10.31 24.67
C LEU A 374 -18.16 -11.19 25.79
N GLN A 375 -17.93 -10.87 27.08
CA GLN A 375 -18.42 -11.67 28.22
C GLN A 375 -19.95 -11.84 28.25
N HIS A 376 -20.69 -10.83 27.77
CA HIS A 376 -22.15 -10.84 27.83
C HIS A 376 -22.81 -11.71 26.74
N ILE A 377 -22.05 -12.17 25.76
CA ILE A 377 -22.53 -13.03 24.67
C ILE A 377 -22.52 -14.46 25.17
N LYS A 378 -23.70 -14.98 25.51
CA LYS A 378 -23.88 -16.37 25.92
C LYS A 378 -24.03 -17.24 24.68
N LEU A 379 -23.03 -18.09 24.42
CA LEU A 379 -23.14 -19.16 23.43
C LEU A 379 -24.22 -20.13 23.91
N VAL A 380 -25.33 -20.22 23.19
CA VAL A 380 -26.38 -21.19 23.49
C VAL A 380 -25.89 -22.55 23.02
N SER A 381 -25.88 -23.54 23.93
CA SER A 381 -25.47 -24.94 23.75
C SER A 381 -26.09 -25.69 22.54
N ALA A 382 -26.99 -25.06 21.78
CA ALA A 382 -27.74 -25.67 20.69
C ALA A 382 -27.00 -25.71 19.33
N HIS A 383 -25.83 -25.07 19.19
CA HIS A 383 -25.00 -25.17 17.96
C HIS A 383 -23.96 -26.31 17.99
N PHE A 384 -24.03 -27.17 19.02
CA PHE A 384 -23.09 -28.27 19.29
C PHE A 384 -23.05 -29.39 18.23
N TYR A 385 -23.97 -29.42 17.25
CA TYR A 385 -24.11 -30.58 16.35
C TYR A 385 -23.77 -30.38 14.87
N MET A 386 -23.27 -29.24 14.40
CA MET A 386 -23.16 -29.01 12.93
C MET A 386 -21.80 -28.55 12.38
N CYS A 387 -20.69 -28.76 13.09
CA CYS A 387 -19.35 -28.51 12.52
C CYS A 387 -18.40 -29.68 12.78
N GLU A 388 -18.17 -30.51 11.74
CA GLU A 388 -17.17 -31.59 11.70
C GLU A 388 -15.75 -31.02 11.57
N SER A 389 -15.28 -30.34 12.61
CA SER A 389 -13.85 -30.03 12.79
C SER A 389 -13.47 -30.34 14.22
N GLU A 390 -12.54 -31.28 14.40
CA GLU A 390 -12.12 -31.85 15.69
C GLU A 390 -11.52 -30.84 16.71
N ASP A 391 -11.49 -29.55 16.36
CA ASP A 391 -10.85 -28.47 17.15
C ASP A 391 -11.81 -27.64 18.02
N SER A 392 -13.12 -27.89 18.01
CA SER A 392 -14.07 -27.16 18.88
C SER A 392 -14.17 -27.79 20.29
N ARG A 393 -13.06 -27.79 21.03
CA ARG A 393 -13.03 -28.22 22.45
C ARG A 393 -13.16 -27.08 23.48
N PHE A 394 -13.26 -25.82 23.05
CA PHE A 394 -13.07 -24.67 23.94
C PHE A 394 -14.35 -24.02 24.48
N ALA A 395 -15.49 -24.70 24.35
CA ALA A 395 -16.71 -24.27 25.01
C ALA A 395 -16.65 -24.56 26.53
N SER A 396 -16.30 -23.52 27.30
CA SER A 396 -16.55 -23.37 28.75
C SER A 396 -15.58 -23.99 29.77
N THR A 397 -14.31 -24.22 29.44
CA THR A 397 -13.29 -24.46 30.48
C THR A 397 -12.82 -23.14 31.10
N ALA A 398 -12.83 -23.07 32.44
CA ALA A 398 -12.23 -21.96 33.16
C ALA A 398 -10.74 -21.88 32.79
N LEU A 399 -10.33 -20.82 32.11
CA LEU A 399 -8.96 -20.63 31.67
C LEU A 399 -8.07 -20.31 32.87
N ASP A 400 -6.98 -21.05 33.02
CA ASP A 400 -5.94 -20.79 34.02
C ASP A 400 -4.98 -19.73 33.49
N GLU A 401 -4.83 -18.60 34.19
CA GLU A 401 -4.00 -17.48 33.76
C GLU A 401 -2.50 -17.81 33.68
N LYS A 402 -2.10 -18.96 34.25
CA LYS A 402 -0.71 -19.43 34.30
C LYS A 402 -0.31 -20.33 33.14
N THR A 403 -1.24 -20.77 32.28
CA THR A 403 -0.89 -21.60 31.13
C THR A 403 -0.23 -20.75 30.04
N ASN A 404 0.79 -21.29 29.38
CA ASN A 404 1.45 -20.61 28.26
C ASN A 404 0.46 -20.33 27.11
N ASP A 405 -0.60 -21.12 27.01
CA ASP A 405 -1.63 -21.05 25.97
C ASP A 405 -2.81 -20.14 26.35
N TYR A 406 -2.81 -19.52 27.54
CA TYR A 406 -3.91 -18.69 28.06
C TYR A 406 -4.39 -17.64 27.05
N VAL A 407 -3.47 -16.90 26.42
CA VAL A 407 -3.81 -15.84 25.46
C VAL A 407 -4.40 -16.42 24.16
N LEU A 408 -3.92 -17.58 23.73
CA LEU A 408 -4.41 -18.27 22.54
C LEU A 408 -5.82 -18.82 22.78
N ASP A 409 -6.04 -19.47 23.93
CA ASP A 409 -7.36 -19.99 24.30
C ASP A 409 -8.38 -18.85 24.47
N LEU A 410 -7.96 -17.73 25.05
CA LEU A 410 -8.80 -16.54 25.22
C LEU A 410 -9.16 -15.90 23.88
N LEU A 411 -8.22 -15.89 22.92
CA LEU A 411 -8.46 -15.48 21.54
C LEU A 411 -9.45 -16.40 20.82
N SER A 412 -9.29 -17.72 20.94
CA SER A 412 -10.19 -18.70 20.34
C SER A 412 -11.63 -18.54 20.87
N GLN A 413 -11.79 -18.34 22.18
CA GLN A 413 -13.11 -18.06 22.76
C GLN A 413 -13.71 -16.72 22.27
N ALA A 414 -12.88 -15.70 22.08
CA ALA A 414 -13.33 -14.42 21.52
C ALA A 414 -13.76 -14.58 20.06
N GLU A 415 -13.04 -15.37 19.27
CA GLU A 415 -13.36 -15.68 17.88
C GLU A 415 -14.69 -16.42 17.74
N GLU A 416 -14.91 -17.50 18.50
CA GLU A 416 -16.19 -18.25 18.49
C GLU A 416 -17.38 -17.34 18.80
N LYS A 417 -17.25 -16.44 19.78
CA LYS A 417 -18.30 -15.47 20.13
C LYS A 417 -18.54 -14.44 19.03
N LEU A 418 -17.48 -13.97 18.35
CA LEU A 418 -17.59 -13.03 17.24
C LEU A 418 -18.21 -13.69 16.00
N LEU A 419 -17.86 -14.95 15.70
CA LEU A 419 -18.46 -15.71 14.62
C LEU A 419 -19.94 -15.97 14.88
N TYR A 420 -20.32 -16.31 16.11
CA TYR A 420 -21.72 -16.40 16.51
C TYR A 420 -22.48 -15.08 16.30
N LEU A 421 -21.89 -13.95 16.71
CA LEU A 421 -22.47 -12.64 16.44
C LEU A 421 -22.62 -12.39 14.93
N LEU A 422 -21.61 -12.70 14.13
CA LEU A 422 -21.62 -12.48 12.69
C LEU A 422 -22.77 -13.25 12.03
N GLU A 423 -22.95 -14.53 12.36
CA GLU A 423 -24.04 -15.33 11.81
C GLU A 423 -25.40 -14.83 12.29
N SER A 424 -25.53 -14.43 13.57
CA SER A 424 -26.78 -13.88 14.11
C SER A 424 -27.21 -12.54 13.49
N LEU A 425 -26.27 -11.81 12.89
CA LEU A 425 -26.46 -10.52 12.24
C LEU A 425 -26.67 -10.62 10.73
N LYS A 426 -26.35 -11.75 10.11
CA LYS A 426 -26.38 -11.97 8.66
C LYS A 426 -27.77 -11.81 8.04
N ASP A 427 -28.81 -12.23 8.76
CA ASP A 427 -30.20 -12.17 8.29
C ASP A 427 -30.96 -10.90 8.75
N ARG A 428 -30.27 -9.94 9.36
CA ARG A 428 -30.91 -8.73 9.92
C ARG A 428 -30.58 -7.48 9.09
N ASP A 429 -31.60 -6.64 8.85
CA ASP A 429 -31.40 -5.37 8.15
C ASP A 429 -30.54 -4.39 8.97
N LYS A 430 -29.38 -4.04 8.42
CA LYS A 430 -28.39 -3.14 9.01
C LYS A 430 -28.97 -1.76 9.36
N LYS A 431 -29.93 -1.25 8.58
CA LYS A 431 -30.56 0.06 8.84
C LYS A 431 -31.48 0.02 10.05
N GLU A 432 -32.27 -1.05 10.20
CA GLU A 432 -33.15 -1.25 11.36
C GLU A 432 -32.35 -1.53 12.64
N LEU A 433 -31.22 -2.24 12.55
CA LEU A 433 -30.28 -2.41 13.67
C LEU A 433 -29.66 -1.10 14.14
N LEU A 434 -29.18 -0.26 13.21
CA LEU A 434 -28.63 1.06 13.56
C LEU A 434 -29.69 1.96 14.19
N ARG A 435 -30.92 1.94 13.69
CA ARG A 435 -32.06 2.67 14.29
C ARG A 435 -32.36 2.20 15.72
N ARG A 436 -32.37 0.89 15.96
CA ARG A 436 -32.57 0.32 17.32
C ARG A 436 -31.41 0.62 18.26
N ILE A 437 -30.17 0.61 17.77
CA ILE A 437 -28.99 1.02 18.56
C ILE A 437 -29.09 2.50 18.92
N GLU A 438 -29.49 3.36 17.98
CA GLU A 438 -29.70 4.79 18.23
C GLU A 438 -30.84 5.03 19.22
N GLU A 439 -31.95 4.28 19.13
CA GLU A 439 -33.06 4.31 20.10
C GLU A 439 -32.62 3.86 21.51
N VAL A 440 -31.78 2.82 21.61
CA VAL A 440 -31.24 2.31 22.89
C VAL A 440 -30.19 3.25 23.46
N GLU A 441 -29.30 3.83 22.63
CA GLU A 441 -28.33 4.84 23.04
C GLU A 441 -29.01 6.13 23.50
N VAL A 442 -30.05 6.59 22.81
CA VAL A 442 -30.85 7.75 23.23
C VAL A 442 -31.57 7.46 24.56
N ARG A 443 -32.02 6.22 24.78
CA ARG A 443 -32.62 5.77 26.05
C ARG A 443 -31.59 5.53 27.17
N ALA A 444 -30.32 5.29 26.84
CA ALA A 444 -29.20 5.19 27.80
C ALA A 444 -28.57 6.56 28.14
N LYS A 445 -28.89 7.61 27.36
CA LYS A 445 -28.41 8.99 27.56
C LYS A 445 -29.21 9.90 28.53
N PRO A 446 -30.24 9.50 29.32
CA PRO A 446 -30.94 10.48 30.15
C PRO A 446 -30.17 10.92 31.41
N PHE A 447 -28.90 10.52 31.62
CA PHE A 447 -28.19 10.85 32.86
C PHE A 447 -26.72 11.32 32.74
N SER A 448 -26.24 11.73 31.56
CA SER A 448 -24.85 12.24 31.43
C SER A 448 -24.73 13.67 30.89
N LEU A 449 -25.76 14.49 31.12
CA LEU A 449 -25.72 15.94 30.91
C LEU A 449 -25.84 16.67 32.25
N MET A 450 -24.84 16.52 33.13
CA MET A 450 -24.61 17.44 34.23
C MET A 450 -23.16 17.31 34.75
N THR A 451 -22.41 18.42 34.72
CA THR A 451 -21.06 18.67 35.31
C THR A 451 -19.89 17.91 34.64
N MET A 452 -18.88 18.56 34.06
CA MET A 452 -17.89 19.38 34.77
C MET A 452 -17.33 20.50 33.87
N LYS A 453 -17.62 21.75 34.25
CA LYS A 453 -16.78 22.91 33.93
C LYS A 453 -15.54 22.85 34.84
N GLN A 454 -14.38 23.14 34.25
CA GLN A 454 -13.21 23.79 34.85
C GLN A 454 -12.65 23.25 36.17
N HIS A 455 -11.46 22.66 36.12
CA HIS A 455 -10.39 22.97 37.07
C HIS A 455 -9.05 23.06 36.31
N ARG A 456 -8.60 24.30 36.08
CA ARG A 456 -7.18 24.67 36.10
C ARG A 456 -6.81 24.79 37.58
N LEU A 457 -5.81 24.06 38.07
CA LEU A 457 -4.77 24.59 38.98
C LEU A 457 -3.75 23.51 39.36
N PHE A 458 -2.47 23.90 39.31
CA PHE A 458 -1.33 23.42 40.13
C PHE A 458 -0.92 21.94 40.00
N GLY A 459 0.35 21.58 39.76
CA GLY A 459 1.57 22.20 40.23
C GLY A 459 2.17 21.34 41.35
N LEU A 460 2.94 20.32 40.98
CA LEU A 460 3.93 19.57 41.77
C LEU A 460 4.93 19.10 40.68
N PHE A 461 6.11 19.69 40.47
CA PHE A 461 7.25 19.75 41.38
C PHE A 461 7.44 18.46 42.18
N THR A 462 8.09 17.51 41.52
CA THR A 462 9.11 16.66 42.14
C THR A 462 10.31 16.74 41.22
N ASP A 463 11.18 17.69 41.54
CA ASP A 463 12.58 17.70 41.15
C ASP A 463 13.33 16.83 42.19
N GLU A 464 14.54 16.42 41.83
CA GLU A 464 15.54 15.69 42.65
C GLU A 464 15.41 14.16 42.71
N GLU A 465 15.98 13.49 41.70
CA GLU A 465 17.18 12.67 41.95
C GLU A 465 18.07 12.69 40.70
N ASP A 466 19.10 13.53 40.80
CA ASP A 466 20.28 13.57 39.96
C ASP A 466 21.07 12.26 40.17
N SER A 467 21.14 11.43 39.14
CA SER A 467 22.18 10.41 39.01
C SER A 467 22.70 10.48 37.58
N GLY A 468 23.90 11.04 37.47
CA GLY A 468 24.58 11.37 36.24
C GLY A 468 24.87 10.19 35.30
N GLU A 469 25.14 10.66 34.08
CA GLU A 469 26.01 10.11 33.05
C GLU A 469 25.43 9.12 32.01
N ASP A 470 25.56 9.58 30.76
CA ASP A 470 25.42 8.89 29.47
C ASP A 470 24.03 8.72 28.84
N ASP A 471 23.38 9.85 28.53
CA ASP A 471 22.41 9.96 27.41
C ASP A 471 22.91 10.94 26.34
N ALA A 472 24.11 10.69 25.82
CA ALA A 472 24.54 11.21 24.53
C ALA A 472 24.00 10.31 23.41
N ASP A 473 22.74 10.50 22.99
CA ASP A 473 22.28 10.35 21.58
C ASP A 473 20.76 10.16 21.38
N VAL A 474 19.90 10.32 22.38
CA VAL A 474 18.45 10.26 22.13
C VAL A 474 17.90 11.67 21.85
N VAL A 475 17.91 12.03 20.56
CA VAL A 475 17.25 13.25 20.06
C VAL A 475 15.77 13.20 20.41
N THR A 476 15.39 13.92 21.47
CA THR A 476 14.01 13.94 21.95
C THR A 476 13.10 14.53 20.88
N ARG A 477 11.87 14.05 20.78
CA ARG A 477 10.84 14.55 19.85
C ARG A 477 10.68 16.08 19.87
N ALA A 478 10.93 16.71 21.02
CA ALA A 478 10.94 18.16 21.17
C ALA A 478 12.14 18.84 20.45
N ALA A 479 13.33 18.23 20.48
CA ALA A 479 14.51 18.70 19.74
C ALA A 479 14.32 18.56 18.23
N LEU A 480 13.80 17.41 17.77
CA LEU A 480 13.43 17.20 16.36
C LEU A 480 12.37 18.18 15.86
N LYS A 481 11.38 18.52 16.70
CA LYS A 481 10.38 19.57 16.39
C LYS A 481 10.99 20.97 16.33
N ARG A 482 11.91 21.32 17.23
CA ARG A 482 12.60 22.62 17.16
C ARG A 482 13.48 22.73 15.91
N GLN A 483 14.19 21.65 15.57
CA GLN A 483 15.06 21.62 14.39
C GLN A 483 14.25 21.68 13.09
N SER A 484 13.12 20.96 12.99
CA SER A 484 12.24 21.04 11.82
C SER A 484 11.58 22.41 11.69
N GLN A 485 11.15 23.02 12.80
CA GLN A 485 10.62 24.39 12.82
C GLN A 485 11.67 25.41 12.35
N GLN A 486 12.93 25.28 12.82
CA GLN A 486 14.04 26.15 12.38
C GLN A 486 14.36 25.99 10.89
N ILE A 487 14.29 24.78 10.34
CA ILE A 487 14.49 24.53 8.90
C ILE A 487 13.35 25.16 8.08
N ILE A 488 12.11 25.07 8.56
CA ILE A 488 10.95 25.69 7.91
C ILE A 488 11.07 27.23 7.97
N GLU A 489 11.48 27.79 9.11
CA GLU A 489 11.70 29.24 9.27
C GLU A 489 12.89 29.76 8.42
N ALA A 490 13.96 28.97 8.30
CA ALA A 490 15.09 29.29 7.43
C ALA A 490 14.72 29.24 5.93
N LYS A 491 13.81 28.34 5.53
CA LYS A 491 13.34 28.22 4.14
C LYS A 491 12.21 29.20 3.79
N THR A 492 11.45 29.69 4.77
CA THR A 492 10.36 30.67 4.56
C THR A 492 10.82 32.12 4.67
N LYS A 493 11.99 32.40 5.24
CA LYS A 493 12.65 33.71 5.10
C LYS A 493 13.16 33.90 3.66
N ARG A 494 12.29 34.45 2.81
CA ARG A 494 12.70 35.10 1.55
C ARG A 494 13.88 36.04 1.84
N ARG A 495 15.00 35.79 1.14
CA ARG A 495 16.21 36.61 1.07
C ARG A 495 15.82 38.09 0.85
N ASN A 496 15.81 38.90 1.89
CA ASN A 496 15.88 40.35 1.71
C ASN A 496 17.27 40.66 1.17
N ARG A 497 17.31 41.13 -0.08
CA ARG A 497 18.53 41.53 -0.78
C ARG A 497 19.32 42.53 0.05
N TYR A 498 20.61 42.25 0.22
CA TYR A 498 21.62 43.19 0.69
C TYR A 498 21.57 44.45 -0.17
N ARG A 499 21.23 45.60 0.41
CA ARG A 499 21.40 46.91 -0.22
C ARG A 499 22.86 47.30 0.00
N LYS A 500 23.68 47.29 -1.06
CA LYS A 500 24.99 47.93 -1.06
C LYS A 500 24.80 49.42 -0.70
N LYS A 501 25.45 49.87 0.38
CA LYS A 501 25.76 51.27 0.62
C LYS A 501 26.99 51.59 -0.22
N ASP A 502 26.80 52.28 -1.35
CA ASP A 502 27.91 53.01 -1.96
C ASP A 502 28.12 54.34 -1.23
N GLY A 503 29.39 54.65 -1.03
CA GLY A 503 29.90 55.67 -0.13
C GLY A 503 29.63 57.10 -0.59
N LYS A 504 29.65 57.98 0.42
CA LYS A 504 29.78 59.43 0.27
C LYS A 504 31.10 59.77 -0.41
N LEU A 505 31.05 60.57 -1.46
CA LEU A 505 32.07 61.58 -1.78
C LEU A 505 31.34 62.91 -1.99
N HIS A 506 31.74 63.90 -1.20
CA HIS A 506 31.39 65.32 -1.27
C HIS A 506 32.66 66.05 -1.77
N PRO A 507 32.64 67.37 -2.00
CA PRO A 507 31.98 68.16 -3.05
C PRO A 507 33.00 68.73 -4.07
N MET A 508 32.53 69.22 -5.21
CA MET A 508 32.94 70.48 -5.87
C MET A 508 31.89 70.84 -6.91
#